data_AF-A0A2E5MFQ9-F1
#
_entry.id   AF-A0A2E5MFQ9-F1
#
_cell.length_a   1.000
_cell.length_b   1.000
_cell.length_c   1.000
_cell.angle_alpha   90.00
_cell.angle_beta   90.00
_cell.angle_gamma   90.00
#
_symmetry.space_group_name_H-M   'P 1'
#
loop_
_entity.id
_entity.type
_entity.pdbx_description
1 polymer ?
#
loop_
_entity_poly.entity_id
_entity_poly.type
_entity_poly.pdbx_seq_one_letter_code
_entity_poly.pdbx_strand_id
1 'polypeptide(L)'
;MSYSHQIQKNCLIIQLLDIEVDMSFINSLFSKDCKHLILNLSEVSNLNTKHLTKFTTFGKNLVQNNSFVMISNQFLHDEFLVVPTLQEAFDIIEMEDIERSLNI
;
A
#
# COMPACT_ATOMS: atom_id res chain seq x y z
N MET A 1 15.60 7.95 9.61
CA MET A 1 14.76 6.74 9.57
C MET A 1 14.41 6.50 8.12
N SER A 2 14.47 5.27 7.63
CA SER A 2 14.20 4.93 6.22
C SER A 2 12.70 4.90 5.87
N TYR A 3 11.83 5.04 6.88
CA TYR A 3 10.40 5.10 6.74
C TYR A 3 9.74 5.88 7.89
N SER A 4 8.48 6.26 7.70
CA SER A 4 7.54 6.64 8.77
C SER A 4 6.25 5.83 8.63
N HIS A 5 5.44 5.78 9.69
CA HIS A 5 4.16 5.08 9.65
C HIS A 5 3.08 5.80 10.45
N GLN A 6 1.84 5.52 10.10
CA GLN A 6 0.65 5.92 10.86
C GLN A 6 -0.48 4.92 10.61
N ILE A 7 -1.46 4.88 11.51
CA ILE A 7 -2.67 4.07 11.35
C ILE A 7 -3.86 5.03 11.25
N GLN A 8 -4.67 4.86 10.21
CA GLN A 8 -5.85 5.69 9.97
C GLN A 8 -6.90 4.88 9.19
N LYS A 9 -8.18 4.97 9.58
CA LYS A 9 -9.29 4.26 8.89
C LYS A 9 -8.99 2.77 8.64
N ASN A 10 -8.48 2.07 9.66
CA ASN A 10 -8.08 0.65 9.58
C ASN A 10 -6.99 0.34 8.52
N CYS A 11 -6.28 1.36 8.06
CA CYS A 11 -5.16 1.24 7.13
C CYS A 11 -3.85 1.46 7.89
N LEU A 12 -2.90 0.55 7.75
CA LEU A 12 -1.51 0.85 8.04
C LEU A 12 -0.94 1.63 6.86
N ILE A 13 -0.46 2.85 7.10
CA ILE A 13 0.15 3.69 6.09
C ILE A 13 1.64 3.75 6.37
N ILE A 14 2.44 3.30 5.40
CA ILE A 14 3.90 3.32 5.46
C ILE A 14 4.42 4.31 4.42
N GLN A 15 5.13 5.35 4.85
CA GLN A 15 5.91 6.20 3.94
C GLN A 15 7.32 5.66 3.86
N LEU A 16 7.76 5.30 2.66
CA LEU A 16 9.16 4.96 2.40
C LEU A 16 9.92 6.18 1.90
N LEU A 17 11.19 6.27 2.28
CA LEU A 17 12.16 7.25 1.77
C LEU A 17 13.25 6.59 0.91
N ASP A 18 13.38 5.26 0.98
CA ASP A 18 14.38 4.49 0.26
C ASP A 18 13.75 3.20 -0.29
N ILE A 19 14.19 2.77 -1.46
CA ILE A 19 13.70 1.61 -2.20
C ILE A 19 14.32 0.30 -1.72
N GLU A 20 15.52 0.35 -1.14
CA GLU A 20 16.27 -0.82 -0.66
C GLU A 20 15.89 -1.23 0.78
N VAL A 21 14.72 -0.80 1.24
CA VAL A 21 14.24 -1.11 2.59
C VAL A 21 13.75 -2.56 2.67
N ASP A 22 14.20 -3.28 3.68
CA ASP A 22 13.64 -4.58 4.06
C ASP A 22 12.21 -4.38 4.56
N MET A 23 11.22 -5.04 3.95
CA MET A 23 9.79 -4.92 4.30
C MET A 23 9.40 -5.73 5.54
N SER A 24 10.33 -6.49 6.13
CA SER A 24 10.06 -7.35 7.28
C SER A 24 9.46 -6.59 8.48
N PHE A 25 9.85 -5.32 8.68
CA PHE A 25 9.30 -4.46 9.74
C PHE A 25 7.80 -4.23 9.60
N ILE A 26 7.25 -4.22 8.37
CA ILE A 26 5.81 -4.00 8.15
C ILE A 26 5.01 -5.11 8.84
N ASN A 27 5.49 -6.36 8.86
CA ASN A 27 4.84 -7.45 9.58
C ASN A 27 4.71 -7.17 11.09
N SER A 28 5.67 -6.45 11.68
CA SER A 28 5.62 -6.07 13.09
C SER A 28 4.70 -4.89 13.38
N LEU A 29 4.51 -4.00 12.40
CA LEU A 29 3.62 -2.84 12.51
C LEU A 29 2.16 -3.18 12.17
N PHE A 30 1.94 -4.22 11.36
CA PHE A 30 0.62 -4.66 10.94
C PHE A 30 -0.11 -5.34 12.10
N SER A 31 -0.83 -4.52 12.86
CA SER A 31 -1.61 -4.93 14.03
C SER A 31 -2.98 -5.47 13.65
N LYS A 32 -3.67 -6.11 14.61
CA LYS A 32 -5.03 -6.67 14.42
C LYS A 32 -6.09 -5.61 14.07
N ASP A 33 -5.83 -4.35 14.37
CA ASP A 33 -6.75 -3.24 14.09
C ASP A 33 -6.56 -2.69 12.65
N CYS A 34 -5.54 -3.17 11.94
CA CYS A 34 -5.28 -2.86 10.54
C CYS A 34 -5.83 -3.97 9.64
N LYS A 35 -6.61 -3.57 8.64
CA LYS A 35 -7.12 -4.45 7.58
C LYS A 35 -6.38 -4.22 6.28
N HIS A 36 -6.12 -2.97 5.94
CA HIS A 36 -5.54 -2.56 4.66
C HIS A 36 -4.11 -2.07 4.85
N LEU A 37 -3.33 -2.10 3.77
CA LEU A 37 -2.00 -1.54 3.72
C LEU A 37 -1.93 -0.48 2.61
N ILE A 38 -1.45 0.69 2.95
CA ILE A 38 -1.11 1.75 2.00
C ILE A 38 0.40 1.96 2.04
N LEU A 39 1.07 1.74 0.92
CA LEU A 39 2.50 1.98 0.79
C LEU A 39 2.75 3.25 -0.01
N ASN A 40 3.16 4.32 0.68
CA ASN A 40 3.50 5.57 0.05
C ASN A 40 4.95 5.58 -0.43
N LEU A 41 5.10 5.65 -1.75
CA LEU A 41 6.35 5.65 -2.50
C LEU A 41 6.61 7.02 -3.16
N SER A 42 5.87 8.07 -2.79
CA SER A 42 5.97 9.41 -3.40
C SER A 42 7.39 10.01 -3.32
N GLU A 43 8.12 9.70 -2.26
CA GLU A 43 9.50 10.17 -2.00
C GLU A 43 10.56 9.18 -2.50
N VAL A 44 10.16 8.03 -3.04
CA VAL A 44 11.09 7.01 -3.51
C VAL A 44 11.48 7.29 -4.97
N SER A 45 12.76 7.54 -5.19
CA SER A 45 13.32 7.69 -6.55
C SER A 45 13.64 6.34 -7.20
N ASN A 46 13.70 6.33 -8.54
CA ASN A 46 14.15 5.18 -9.34
C ASN A 46 13.31 3.90 -9.17
N LEU A 47 12.01 4.06 -8.87
CA LEU A 47 11.05 2.97 -8.94
C LEU A 47 11.06 2.37 -10.35
N ASN A 48 10.83 1.06 -10.43
CA ASN A 48 10.67 0.34 -11.69
C ASN A 48 9.65 -0.79 -11.47
N THR A 49 9.27 -1.45 -12.56
CA THR A 49 8.27 -2.52 -12.54
C THR A 49 8.65 -3.67 -11.60
N LYS A 50 9.93 -4.05 -11.51
CA LYS A 50 10.39 -5.11 -10.59
C LYS A 50 10.15 -4.74 -9.12
N HIS A 51 10.36 -3.48 -8.74
CA HIS A 51 10.05 -3.01 -7.39
C HIS A 51 8.54 -3.02 -7.13
N LEU A 52 7.73 -2.52 -8.08
CA LEU A 52 6.26 -2.52 -7.96
C LEU A 52 5.69 -3.95 -7.85
N THR A 53 6.19 -4.90 -8.64
CA THR A 53 5.82 -6.32 -8.52
C THR A 53 6.18 -6.87 -7.15
N LYS A 54 7.40 -6.60 -6.65
CA LYS A 54 7.84 -7.05 -5.31
C LYS A 54 6.92 -6.51 -4.21
N PHE A 55 6.59 -5.21 -4.25
CA PHE A 55 5.69 -4.58 -3.28
C PHE A 55 4.27 -5.11 -3.38
N THR A 56 3.77 -5.33 -4.60
CA THR A 56 2.44 -5.90 -4.85
C THR A 56 2.33 -7.31 -4.29
N THR A 57 3.31 -8.17 -4.56
CA THR A 57 3.32 -9.53 -4.01
C THR A 57 3.40 -9.52 -2.49
N PHE A 58 4.27 -8.69 -1.90
CA PHE A 58 4.37 -8.57 -0.45
C PHE A 58 3.06 -8.08 0.17
N GLY A 59 2.52 -6.96 -0.33
CA GLY A 59 1.34 -6.32 0.20
C GLY A 59 0.12 -7.23 0.14
N LYS A 60 -0.17 -7.82 -1.02
CA LYS A 60 -1.28 -8.77 -1.20
C LYS A 60 -1.17 -9.99 -0.26
N ASN A 61 0.04 -10.53 -0.07
CA ASN A 61 0.26 -11.62 0.88
C ASN A 61 0.07 -11.18 2.34
N LEU A 62 0.34 -9.92 2.70
CA LEU A 62 0.13 -9.43 4.06
C LEU A 62 -1.36 -9.19 4.37
N VAL A 63 -2.08 -8.53 3.46
CA VAL A 63 -3.47 -8.10 3.69
C VAL A 63 -4.53 -9.15 3.36
N GLN A 64 -4.14 -10.21 2.63
CA GLN A 64 -4.99 -11.33 2.21
C GLN A 64 -6.21 -10.85 1.39
N ASN A 65 -7.40 -10.89 1.98
CA ASN A 65 -8.65 -10.52 1.30
C ASN A 65 -8.96 -9.01 1.38
N ASN A 66 -8.11 -8.22 2.07
CA ASN A 66 -8.27 -6.78 2.16
C ASN A 66 -7.41 -6.07 1.10
N SER A 67 -7.51 -4.75 1.04
CA SER A 67 -6.84 -3.93 0.03
C SER A 67 -5.36 -3.67 0.31
N PHE A 68 -4.56 -3.65 -0.76
CA PHE A 68 -3.22 -3.10 -0.77
C PHE A 68 -3.10 -2.06 -1.88
N VAL A 69 -2.81 -0.81 -1.51
CA VAL A 69 -2.69 0.31 -2.46
C VAL A 69 -1.31 0.95 -2.34
N MET A 70 -0.71 1.32 -3.46
CA MET A 70 0.55 2.07 -3.51
C MET A 70 0.29 3.52 -3.90
N ILE A 71 1.06 4.46 -3.35
CA ILE A 71 1.00 5.88 -3.73
C ILE A 71 2.28 6.26 -4.46
N SER A 72 2.18 6.76 -5.70
CA SER A 72 3.29 7.32 -6.46
C SER A 72 2.82 8.21 -7.61
N ASN A 73 3.57 9.28 -7.89
CA ASN A 73 3.34 10.14 -9.06
C ASN A 73 4.13 9.70 -10.30
N GLN A 74 5.00 8.69 -10.17
CA GLN A 74 5.92 8.27 -11.23
C GLN A 74 5.39 7.11 -12.07
N PHE A 75 4.40 6.36 -11.55
CA PHE A 75 3.93 5.12 -12.16
C PHE A 75 2.41 5.05 -12.09
N LEU A 76 1.76 5.19 -13.25
CA LEU A 76 0.36 4.84 -13.46
C LEU A 76 0.39 3.70 -14.47
N HIS A 77 0.34 2.46 -13.99
CA HIS A 77 0.27 1.27 -14.83
C HIS A 77 -0.96 0.48 -14.41
N ASP A 78 -1.81 0.13 -15.36
CA ASP A 78 -3.09 -0.56 -15.10
C ASP A 78 -2.92 -1.92 -14.39
N GLU A 79 -1.72 -2.50 -14.44
CA GLU A 79 -1.39 -3.76 -13.77
C GLU A 79 -1.24 -3.63 -12.25
N PHE A 80 -0.89 -2.44 -11.75
CA PHE A 80 -0.66 -2.20 -10.33
C PHE A 80 -1.68 -1.20 -9.78
N LEU A 81 -2.15 -1.44 -8.57
CA LEU A 81 -3.04 -0.50 -7.86
C LEU A 81 -2.20 0.64 -7.27
N VAL A 82 -1.73 1.54 -8.16
CA VAL A 82 -0.95 2.73 -7.84
C VAL A 82 -1.77 3.97 -8.12
N VAL A 83 -1.87 4.85 -7.14
CA VAL A 83 -2.58 6.12 -7.22
C VAL A 83 -1.65 7.29 -6.87
N PRO A 84 -1.88 8.51 -7.36
CA PRO A 84 -1.07 9.68 -7.03
C PRO A 84 -1.24 10.17 -5.59
N THR A 85 -2.38 9.92 -4.92
CA THR A 85 -2.67 10.55 -3.62
C THR A 85 -3.18 9.58 -2.57
N LEU A 86 -3.00 9.96 -1.30
CA LEU A 86 -3.57 9.23 -0.16
C LEU A 86 -5.10 9.26 -0.16
N GLN A 87 -5.70 10.35 -0.66
CA GLN A 87 -7.15 10.44 -0.77
C GLN A 87 -7.69 9.38 -1.73
N GLU A 88 -7.13 9.29 -2.93
CA GLU A 88 -7.53 8.27 -3.91
C GLU A 88 -7.28 6.85 -3.40
N ALA A 89 -6.20 6.64 -2.62
CA ALA A 89 -5.96 5.35 -2.00
C ALA A 89 -7.09 4.96 -1.03
N PHE A 90 -7.60 5.92 -0.26
CA PHE A 90 -8.78 5.69 0.58
C PHE A 90 -10.05 5.47 -0.24
N ASP A 91 -10.27 6.24 -1.30
CA ASP A 91 -11.46 6.13 -2.14
C ASP A 91 -11.55 4.73 -2.80
N ILE A 92 -10.42 4.19 -3.27
CA ILE A 92 -10.32 2.82 -3.79
C ILE A 92 -10.61 1.77 -2.70
N ILE A 93 -10.01 1.92 -1.52
CA ILE A 93 -10.22 0.98 -0.42
C ILE A 93 -11.68 0.96 0.02
N GLU A 94 -12.31 2.13 0.11
CA GLU A 94 -13.72 2.26 0.47
C GLU A 94 -14.62 1.59 -0.58
N MET A 95 -14.34 1.79 -1.88
CA MET A 95 -15.05 1.12 -2.96
C MET A 95 -14.91 -0.40 -2.89
N GLU A 96 -13.69 -0.93 -2.74
CA GLU A 96 -13.46 -2.38 -2.63
C GLU A 96 -14.11 -2.97 -1.36
N ASP A 97 -14.15 -2.23 -0.26
CA ASP A 97 -14.84 -2.69 0.97
C ASP A 97 -16.35 -2.77 0.78
N ILE A 98 -16.94 -1.84 0.03
CA ILE A 98 -18.36 -1.88 -0.34
C ILE A 98 -18.62 -3.12 -1.21
N GLU A 99 -17.80 -3.35 -2.24
CA GLU A 99 -17.90 -4.51 -3.14
C GLU A 99 -17.79 -5.83 -2.35
N ARG A 100 -16.77 -5.96 -1.49
CA ARG A 100 -16.60 -7.12 -0.59
C ARG A 100 -17.79 -7.32 0.35
N SER A 101 -18.35 -6.23 0.88
CA SER A 101 -19.53 -6.29 1.77
C SER A 101 -20.79 -6.73 1.04
N LEU A 102 -20.90 -6.39 -0.25
CA LEU A 102 -21.96 -6.84 -1.14
C LEU A 102 -21.67 -8.22 -1.76
N ASN A 103 -20.46 -8.74 -1.54
CA ASN A 103 -19.94 -10.00 -2.10
C ASN A 103 -20.06 -10.04 -3.64
N ILE A 104 -19.71 -8.91 -4.27
CA ILE A 104 -19.66 -8.71 -5.73
C ILE A 104 -18.26 -8.32 -6.20
#